data_AF-A0A9W8R4F2-F1
#
_entry.id   AF-A0A9W8R4F2-F1
#
_cell.length_a   1.000
_cell.length_b   1.000
_cell.length_c   1.000
_cell.angle_alpha   90.00
_cell.angle_beta   90.00
_cell.angle_gamma   90.00
#
_symmetry.space_group_name_H-M   'P 1'
#
loop_
_entity.id
_entity.type
_entity.pdbx_description
1 polymer ?
#
loop_
_entity_poly.entity_id
_entity_poly.type
_entity_poly.pdbx_seq_one_letter_code
_entity_poly.pdbx_strand_id
1 'polypeptide(L)'
;MIGMELFDGDLTYEDSTKPIHDVAPLRRNACAHSTIMKAISDSISKLAAKASKQAEDPETASSFDIRKEFDAVAQSLIAAYDKVPDEALERVGDYDRIYQKKYLGQDPDLGDFVFELKKAAPTNVIRLDISHGFAVNSLWAETGAYDGASYGKFSYDGAEEKIFLEDDELITGATWKKGLLAEDTRKKLIFDLTITTTKRTLGPFGTGGDEIRGGAVEEESFQVPNKMKVCGMVDLASEFIEHRGDVVMENGPYIAELRFLVAPAN
;
A
#
# COMPACT_ATOMS: atom_id res chain seq x y z
N MET A 1 -28.08 -25.22 -6.06
CA MET A 1 -26.70 -24.76 -6.24
C MET A 1 -26.79 -23.26 -6.49
N ILE A 2 -26.73 -22.45 -5.43
CA ILE A 2 -26.87 -20.99 -5.54
C ILE A 2 -25.50 -20.44 -5.17
N GLY A 3 -24.61 -20.41 -6.17
CA GLY A 3 -23.37 -19.65 -6.11
C GLY A 3 -23.71 -18.22 -6.49
N MET A 4 -23.88 -17.36 -5.47
CA MET A 4 -23.77 -15.92 -5.63
C MET A 4 -22.61 -15.49 -4.74
N GLU A 5 -21.39 -15.75 -5.22
CA GLU A 5 -20.25 -14.93 -4.84
C GLU A 5 -20.34 -13.69 -5.74
N LEU A 6 -20.91 -12.61 -5.20
CA LEU A 6 -20.70 -11.29 -5.80
C LEU A 6 -19.22 -10.98 -5.61
N PHE A 7 -18.42 -11.20 -6.65
CA PHE A 7 -17.11 -10.58 -6.77
C PHE A 7 -17.36 -9.07 -6.98
N ASP A 8 -17.66 -8.37 -5.89
CA ASP A 8 -17.82 -6.90 -5.81
C ASP A 8 -16.44 -6.19 -5.90
N GLY A 9 -15.47 -6.83 -6.54
CA GLY A 9 -14.05 -6.47 -6.54
C GLY A 9 -13.54 -5.86 -7.85
N ASP A 10 -14.31 -5.95 -8.93
CA ASP A 10 -13.93 -5.31 -10.19
C ASP A 10 -14.50 -3.90 -10.21
N LEU A 11 -13.73 -2.95 -9.67
CA LEU A 11 -13.91 -1.54 -10.02
C LEU A 11 -13.94 -1.47 -11.55
N THR A 12 -14.96 -0.81 -12.11
CA THR A 12 -15.01 -0.59 -13.55
C THR A 12 -13.73 0.14 -13.99
N TYR A 13 -13.29 -0.06 -15.24
CA TYR A 13 -12.10 0.64 -15.75
C TYR A 13 -12.21 2.17 -15.53
N GLU A 14 -13.41 2.72 -15.67
CA GLU A 14 -13.71 4.13 -15.42
C GLU A 14 -13.47 4.52 -13.95
N ASP A 15 -13.83 3.67 -12.99
CA ASP A 15 -13.57 3.90 -11.56
C ASP A 15 -12.09 3.67 -11.18
N SER A 16 -11.35 2.84 -11.92
CA SER A 16 -9.90 2.65 -11.75
C SER A 16 -9.06 3.89 -12.11
N THR A 17 -9.67 4.85 -12.83
CA THR A 17 -9.03 6.12 -13.20
C THR A 17 -9.34 7.27 -12.26
N LYS A 18 -10.28 7.09 -11.32
CA LYS A 18 -10.61 8.09 -10.32
C LYS A 18 -9.55 8.09 -9.21
N PRO A 19 -9.29 9.26 -8.59
CA PRO A 19 -8.42 9.33 -7.44
C PRO A 19 -8.85 8.35 -6.34
N ILE A 20 -7.89 7.72 -5.68
CA ILE A 20 -8.08 6.75 -4.61
C ILE A 20 -8.88 7.34 -3.44
N HIS A 21 -8.73 8.64 -3.20
CA HIS A 21 -9.52 9.40 -2.23
C HIS A 21 -11.00 9.52 -2.64
N ASP A 22 -11.31 9.63 -3.93
CA ASP A 22 -12.68 9.77 -4.44
C ASP A 22 -13.46 8.45 -4.37
N VAL A 23 -12.76 7.32 -4.50
CA VAL A 23 -13.35 5.97 -4.36
C VAL A 23 -13.29 5.42 -2.94
N ALA A 24 -12.62 6.11 -2.00
CA ALA A 24 -12.53 5.67 -0.60
C ALA A 24 -13.91 5.53 0.10
N PRO A 25 -14.88 6.46 -0.08
CA PRO A 25 -16.22 6.28 0.49
C PRO A 25 -16.97 5.09 -0.11
N LEU A 26 -16.80 4.83 -1.40
CA LEU A 26 -17.45 3.71 -2.10
C LEU A 26 -16.91 2.37 -1.60
N ARG A 27 -15.58 2.23 -1.50
CA ARG A 27 -14.93 1.03 -0.95
C ARG A 27 -15.33 0.79 0.50
N ARG A 28 -15.37 1.84 1.34
CA ARG A 28 -15.83 1.75 2.73
C ARG A 28 -17.28 1.29 2.82
N ASN A 29 -18.16 1.81 1.97
CA ASN A 29 -19.57 1.41 1.93
C ASN A 29 -19.73 -0.05 1.47
N ALA A 30 -18.97 -0.50 0.46
CA ALA A 30 -18.99 -1.89 0.01
C ALA A 30 -18.49 -2.85 1.11
N CYS A 31 -17.40 -2.52 1.80
CA CYS A 31 -16.92 -3.31 2.94
C CYS A 31 -17.94 -3.36 4.08
N ALA A 32 -18.54 -2.21 4.43
CA ALA A 32 -19.58 -2.15 5.45
C ALA A 32 -20.80 -3.02 5.08
N HIS A 33 -21.26 -2.92 3.83
CA HIS A 33 -22.36 -3.73 3.31
C HIS A 33 -22.04 -5.22 3.38
N SER A 34 -20.86 -5.63 2.91
CA SER A 34 -20.39 -7.03 2.98
C SER A 34 -20.33 -7.55 4.42
N THR A 35 -19.82 -6.76 5.37
CA THR A 35 -19.75 -7.14 6.79
C THR A 35 -21.16 -7.34 7.38
N ILE A 36 -22.07 -6.41 7.10
CA ILE A 36 -23.47 -6.51 7.54
C ILE A 36 -24.13 -7.79 6.99
N MET A 37 -24.00 -8.02 5.67
CA MET A 37 -24.62 -9.19 5.02
C MET A 37 -24.07 -10.51 5.56
N LYS A 38 -22.76 -10.57 5.83
CA LYS A 38 -22.14 -11.74 6.46
C LYS A 38 -22.67 -11.96 7.87
N ALA A 39 -22.76 -10.92 8.70
CA ALA A 39 -23.29 -11.02 10.06
C ALA A 39 -24.74 -11.53 10.08
N ILE A 40 -25.59 -11.05 9.16
CA ILE A 40 -26.96 -11.55 8.98
C ILE A 40 -26.95 -13.03 8.60
N SER A 41 -26.19 -13.39 7.55
CA SER A 41 -26.13 -14.76 7.03
C SER A 41 -25.65 -15.76 8.08
N ASP A 42 -24.59 -15.44 8.81
CA ASP A 42 -24.02 -16.28 9.87
C ASP A 42 -25.01 -16.46 11.03
N SER A 43 -25.73 -15.40 11.39
CA SER A 43 -26.71 -15.42 12.48
C SER A 43 -27.93 -16.27 12.14
N ILE A 44 -28.47 -16.14 10.92
CA ILE A 44 -29.57 -16.97 10.42
C ILE A 44 -29.13 -18.44 10.32
N SER A 45 -27.92 -18.69 9.80
CA SER A 45 -27.39 -20.04 9.64
C SER A 45 -27.20 -20.75 10.99
N LYS A 46 -26.69 -20.03 12.01
CA LYS A 46 -26.57 -20.54 13.38
C LYS A 46 -27.93 -20.85 14.00
N LEU A 47 -28.91 -19.97 13.82
CA LEU A 47 -30.27 -20.19 14.32
C LEU A 47 -30.90 -21.43 13.66
N ALA A 48 -30.78 -21.56 12.34
CA ALA A 48 -31.29 -22.70 11.59
C ALA A 48 -30.62 -24.01 12.04
N ALA A 49 -29.30 -24.04 12.19
CA ALA A 49 -28.58 -25.22 12.67
C ALA A 49 -29.01 -25.63 14.09
N LYS A 50 -29.22 -24.65 14.97
CA LYS A 50 -29.69 -24.89 16.33
C LYS A 50 -31.11 -25.47 16.34
N ALA A 51 -32.02 -24.90 15.55
CA ALA A 51 -33.38 -25.39 15.39
C ALA A 51 -33.42 -26.82 14.83
N SER A 52 -32.64 -27.12 13.78
CA SER A 52 -32.54 -28.49 13.23
C SER A 52 -32.07 -29.49 14.26
N LYS A 53 -31.03 -29.17 15.03
CA LYS A 53 -30.48 -30.08 16.06
C LYS A 53 -31.49 -30.38 17.17
N GLN A 54 -32.28 -29.39 17.58
CA GLN A 54 -33.34 -29.59 18.58
C GLN A 54 -34.56 -30.34 18.02
N ALA A 55 -34.81 -30.26 16.71
CA ALA A 55 -35.85 -31.06 16.07
C ALA A 55 -35.46 -32.55 15.92
N GLU A 56 -34.16 -32.84 15.83
CA GLU A 56 -33.63 -34.21 15.73
C GLU A 56 -33.57 -34.96 17.07
N ASP A 57 -33.64 -34.24 18.20
CA ASP A 57 -33.55 -34.79 19.55
C ASP A 57 -34.94 -34.80 20.24
N PRO A 58 -35.59 -35.98 20.37
CA PRO A 58 -36.93 -36.10 20.96
C PRO A 58 -37.03 -35.64 22.41
N GLU A 59 -35.92 -35.62 23.17
CA GLU A 59 -35.90 -35.18 24.56
C GLU A 59 -35.87 -33.64 24.71
N THR A 60 -35.41 -32.91 23.67
CA THR A 60 -35.28 -31.44 23.70
C THR A 60 -36.24 -30.69 22.76
N ALA A 61 -36.92 -31.39 21.84
CA ALA A 61 -37.84 -30.81 20.86
C ALA A 61 -38.98 -29.95 21.43
N SER A 62 -39.48 -30.24 22.63
CA SER A 62 -40.56 -29.48 23.30
C SER A 62 -40.10 -28.21 24.01
N SER A 63 -38.79 -27.95 24.06
CA SER A 63 -38.16 -26.87 24.86
C SER A 63 -37.61 -25.70 24.02
N PHE A 64 -37.74 -25.75 22.70
CA PHE A 64 -37.18 -24.71 21.82
C PHE A 64 -38.02 -23.44 21.84
N ASP A 65 -37.58 -22.45 22.61
CA ASP A 65 -38.18 -21.12 22.64
C ASP A 65 -37.64 -20.25 21.50
N ILE A 66 -38.32 -20.34 20.35
CA ILE A 66 -37.96 -19.58 19.16
C ILE A 66 -37.90 -18.06 19.40
N ARG A 67 -38.71 -17.52 20.32
CA ARG A 67 -38.73 -16.07 20.60
C ARG A 67 -37.45 -15.63 21.30
N LYS A 68 -37.06 -16.36 22.35
CA LYS A 68 -35.82 -16.11 23.08
C LYS A 68 -34.60 -16.21 22.17
N GLU A 69 -34.61 -17.15 21.23
CA GLU A 69 -33.51 -17.32 20.26
C GLU A 69 -33.47 -16.17 19.25
N PHE A 70 -34.63 -15.69 18.77
CA PHE A 70 -34.69 -14.50 17.92
C PHE A 70 -34.22 -13.24 18.65
N ASP A 71 -34.60 -13.05 19.92
CA ASP A 71 -34.13 -11.91 20.73
C ASP A 71 -32.61 -11.93 20.90
N ALA A 72 -32.03 -13.11 21.16
CA ALA A 72 -30.59 -13.29 21.25
C ALA A 72 -29.89 -12.98 19.91
N VAL A 73 -30.46 -13.41 18.78
CA VAL A 73 -29.96 -13.10 17.44
C VAL A 73 -30.04 -11.59 17.17
N ALA A 74 -31.14 -10.92 17.54
CA ALA A 74 -31.30 -9.49 17.35
C ALA A 74 -30.25 -8.69 18.13
N GLN A 75 -29.98 -9.05 19.38
CA GLN A 75 -28.92 -8.41 20.18
C GLN A 75 -27.52 -8.66 19.61
N SER A 76 -27.25 -9.87 19.12
CA SER A 76 -26.01 -10.22 18.43
C SER A 76 -25.80 -9.39 17.16
N LEU A 77 -26.87 -9.15 16.38
CA LEU A 77 -26.82 -8.33 15.17
C LEU A 77 -26.61 -6.86 15.48
N ILE A 78 -27.25 -6.30 16.52
CA ILE A 78 -27.01 -4.92 16.96
C ILE A 78 -25.54 -4.73 17.33
N ALA A 79 -24.99 -5.62 18.16
CA ALA A 79 -23.59 -5.56 18.55
C ALA A 79 -22.62 -5.74 17.37
N ALA A 80 -23.00 -6.52 16.35
CA ALA A 80 -22.23 -6.63 15.11
C ALA A 80 -22.29 -5.33 14.30
N TYR A 81 -23.46 -4.70 14.21
CA TYR A 81 -23.67 -3.47 13.45
C TYR A 81 -22.91 -2.29 14.04
N ASP A 82 -22.84 -2.20 15.37
CA ASP A 82 -22.07 -1.16 16.06
C ASP A 82 -20.56 -1.22 15.75
N LYS A 83 -20.05 -2.41 15.37
CA LYS A 83 -18.64 -2.62 14.99
C LYS A 83 -18.36 -2.42 13.51
N VAL A 84 -19.40 -2.35 12.66
CA VAL A 84 -19.25 -2.26 11.20
C VAL A 84 -18.38 -1.09 10.76
N PRO A 85 -18.48 0.14 11.32
CA PRO A 85 -17.66 1.25 10.86
C PRO A 85 -16.15 1.01 11.01
N ASP A 86 -15.75 0.33 12.08
CA ASP A 86 -14.35 0.03 12.41
C ASP A 86 -13.88 -1.20 11.62
N GLU A 87 -14.69 -2.26 11.57
CA GLU A 87 -14.38 -3.46 10.77
C GLU A 87 -14.34 -3.16 9.27
N ALA A 88 -15.19 -2.25 8.77
CA ALA A 88 -15.14 -1.82 7.38
C ALA A 88 -13.88 -1.01 7.08
N LEU A 89 -13.42 -0.18 8.02
CA LEU A 89 -12.18 0.57 7.87
C LEU A 89 -10.97 -0.37 7.81
N GLU A 90 -10.90 -1.34 8.73
CA GLU A 90 -9.88 -2.38 8.75
C GLU A 90 -9.92 -3.22 7.46
N ARG A 91 -11.12 -3.63 7.03
CA ARG A 91 -11.30 -4.41 5.80
C ARG A 91 -10.96 -3.65 4.52
N VAL A 92 -11.19 -2.33 4.45
CA VAL A 92 -10.69 -1.52 3.32
C VAL A 92 -9.18 -1.54 3.30
N GLY A 93 -8.53 -1.33 4.46
CA GLY A 93 -7.07 -1.44 4.58
C GLY A 93 -6.55 -2.84 4.19
N ASP A 94 -7.25 -3.90 4.57
CA ASP A 94 -6.92 -5.26 4.18
C ASP A 94 -7.17 -5.53 2.70
N TYR A 95 -8.24 -5.00 2.11
CA TYR A 95 -8.56 -5.18 0.69
C TYR A 95 -7.54 -4.45 -0.17
N ASP A 96 -7.20 -3.22 0.20
CA ASP A 96 -6.16 -2.44 -0.47
C ASP A 96 -4.82 -3.16 -0.34
N ARG A 97 -4.49 -3.66 0.86
CA ARG A 97 -3.28 -4.46 1.11
C ARG A 97 -3.26 -5.81 0.39
N ILE A 98 -4.39 -6.49 0.22
CA ILE A 98 -4.51 -7.80 -0.47
C ILE A 98 -4.52 -7.59 -1.98
N TYR A 99 -5.23 -6.58 -2.48
CA TYR A 99 -5.19 -6.15 -3.87
C TYR A 99 -3.75 -5.78 -4.23
N GLN A 100 -3.11 -4.95 -3.42
CA GLN A 100 -1.69 -4.66 -3.53
C GLN A 100 -0.85 -5.94 -3.46
N LYS A 101 -0.99 -6.83 -2.46
CA LYS A 101 -0.21 -8.08 -2.36
C LYS A 101 -0.44 -9.11 -3.47
N LYS A 102 -1.64 -9.15 -4.08
CA LYS A 102 -1.97 -10.07 -5.19
C LYS A 102 -1.32 -9.62 -6.50
N TYR A 103 -1.04 -8.32 -6.64
CA TYR A 103 -0.45 -7.71 -7.83
C TYR A 103 0.98 -7.14 -7.59
N LEU A 104 1.43 -7.14 -6.34
CA LEU A 104 2.78 -6.84 -5.86
C LEU A 104 3.21 -8.02 -4.99
N GLY A 105 3.51 -9.17 -5.58
CA GLY A 105 3.96 -10.35 -4.83
C GLY A 105 5.28 -10.06 -4.14
N GLN A 106 5.26 -9.36 -3.00
CA GLN A 106 6.37 -8.63 -2.37
C GLN A 106 7.18 -7.67 -3.29
N ASP A 107 7.12 -7.81 -4.61
CA ASP A 107 7.81 -6.99 -5.58
C ASP A 107 6.78 -6.39 -6.57
N PRO A 108 6.99 -5.17 -7.08
CA PRO A 108 6.41 -4.77 -8.35
C PRO A 108 6.87 -5.78 -9.41
N ASP A 109 5.94 -6.38 -10.16
CA ASP A 109 6.33 -7.25 -11.29
C ASP A 109 6.98 -6.36 -12.37
N LEU A 110 8.31 -6.29 -12.33
CA LEU A 110 9.13 -5.56 -13.30
C LEU A 110 8.99 -6.13 -14.73
N GLY A 111 8.40 -7.32 -14.87
CA GLY A 111 8.02 -7.93 -16.15
C GLY A 111 6.81 -7.27 -16.83
N ASP A 112 5.97 -6.54 -16.08
CA ASP A 112 4.84 -5.76 -16.61
C ASP A 112 4.87 -4.29 -16.15
N PHE A 113 6.04 -3.67 -16.30
CA PHE A 113 6.28 -2.23 -16.08
C PHE A 113 5.22 -1.32 -16.74
N VAL A 114 4.64 -1.76 -17.86
CA VAL A 114 3.59 -1.04 -18.58
C VAL A 114 2.29 -0.97 -17.79
N PHE A 115 1.96 -2.01 -17.03
CA PHE A 115 0.76 -2.03 -16.19
C PHE A 115 0.89 -1.12 -14.97
N GLU A 116 2.03 -1.13 -14.29
CA GLU A 116 2.29 -0.21 -13.16
C GLU A 116 2.33 1.25 -13.62
N LEU A 117 2.94 1.53 -14.78
CA LEU A 117 2.83 2.85 -15.42
C LEU A 117 1.37 3.26 -15.67
N LYS A 118 0.51 2.36 -16.12
CA LYS A 118 -0.91 2.67 -16.40
C LYS A 118 -1.70 3.04 -15.16
N LYS A 119 -1.42 2.43 -14.00
CA LYS A 119 -2.11 2.74 -12.74
C LYS A 119 -1.78 4.15 -12.25
N ALA A 120 -0.50 4.52 -12.31
CA ALA A 120 -0.03 5.77 -11.73
C ALA A 120 -0.04 6.95 -12.73
N ALA A 121 0.06 6.69 -14.04
CA ALA A 121 0.07 7.68 -15.11
C ALA A 121 -1.06 8.73 -15.08
N PRO A 122 -2.32 8.39 -14.70
CA PRO A 122 -3.43 9.36 -14.72
C PRO A 122 -3.18 10.56 -13.83
N THR A 123 -2.44 10.39 -12.72
CA THR A 123 -2.29 11.42 -11.68
C THR A 123 -0.82 11.79 -11.44
N ASN A 124 -0.60 12.95 -10.84
CA ASN A 124 0.74 13.37 -10.42
C ASN A 124 1.09 12.72 -9.08
N VAL A 125 2.38 12.69 -8.74
CA VAL A 125 2.77 12.47 -7.35
C VAL A 125 2.23 13.61 -6.51
N ILE A 126 1.54 13.29 -5.42
CA ILE A 126 0.92 14.26 -4.50
C ILE A 126 1.58 14.25 -3.12
N ARG A 127 2.28 13.17 -2.77
CA ARG A 127 3.01 13.06 -1.51
C ARG A 127 4.24 12.19 -1.64
N LEU A 128 5.30 12.61 -0.94
CA LEU A 128 6.52 11.86 -0.74
C LEU A 128 6.72 11.64 0.75
N ASP A 129 6.89 10.38 1.15
CA ASP A 129 7.36 10.03 2.49
C ASP A 129 8.79 9.53 2.37
N ILE A 130 9.72 10.22 3.02
CA ILE A 130 11.14 9.91 2.93
C ILE A 130 11.69 9.73 4.34
N SER A 131 12.30 8.57 4.60
CA SER A 131 13.08 8.32 5.81
C SER A 131 14.56 8.39 5.48
N HIS A 132 15.32 9.13 6.27
CA HIS A 132 16.77 9.26 6.07
C HIS A 132 17.54 9.49 7.38
N GLY A 133 18.81 9.09 7.38
CA GLY A 133 19.77 9.40 8.44
C GLY A 133 21.07 9.87 7.77
N PHE A 134 22.16 9.13 7.94
CA PHE A 134 23.34 9.34 7.09
C PHE A 134 23.06 8.94 5.63
N ALA A 135 22.17 7.97 5.41
CA ALA A 135 21.73 7.50 4.10
C ALA A 135 20.20 7.62 3.95
N VAL A 136 19.69 7.49 2.72
CA VAL A 136 18.25 7.37 2.47
C VAL A 136 17.83 5.95 2.83
N ASN A 137 16.92 5.83 3.80
CA ASN A 137 16.42 4.54 4.31
C ASN A 137 15.23 4.06 3.49
N SER A 138 14.17 4.87 3.43
CA SER A 138 12.97 4.50 2.69
C SER A 138 12.40 5.67 1.92
N LEU A 139 11.72 5.34 0.83
CA LEU A 139 11.03 6.30 -0.01
C LEU A 139 9.70 5.71 -0.46
N TRP A 140 8.67 6.52 -0.33
CA TRP A 140 7.33 6.21 -0.76
C TRP A 140 6.74 7.41 -1.50
N ALA A 141 6.12 7.15 -2.64
CA ALA A 141 5.57 8.18 -3.51
C ALA A 141 4.10 7.87 -3.84
N GLU A 142 3.20 8.64 -3.24
CA GLU A 142 1.76 8.54 -3.45
C GLU A 142 1.34 9.42 -4.63
N THR A 143 0.42 8.88 -5.42
CA THR A 143 -0.27 9.59 -6.50
C THR A 143 -1.76 9.60 -6.24
N GLY A 144 -2.49 10.46 -6.93
CA GLY A 144 -3.95 10.48 -6.83
C GLY A 144 -4.60 9.12 -7.12
N ALA A 145 -4.09 8.30 -8.03
CA ALA A 145 -4.68 7.01 -8.43
C ALA A 145 -4.06 5.77 -7.75
N TYR A 146 -2.94 5.96 -7.04
CA TYR A 146 -2.15 4.88 -6.47
C TYR A 146 -1.45 5.36 -5.22
N ASP A 147 -1.68 4.69 -4.10
CA ASP A 147 -1.07 5.00 -2.80
C ASP A 147 0.47 4.96 -2.84
N GLY A 148 1.11 4.46 -3.91
CA GLY A 148 2.55 4.29 -3.93
C GLY A 148 2.98 2.94 -3.33
N ALA A 149 4.23 2.59 -3.58
CA ALA A 149 4.91 1.48 -2.89
C ALA A 149 6.05 2.05 -2.06
N SER A 150 6.26 1.48 -0.88
CA SER A 150 7.37 1.88 -0.01
C SER A 150 8.57 1.05 -0.38
N TYR A 151 9.67 1.71 -0.71
CA TYR A 151 10.94 1.10 -1.06
C TYR A 151 11.95 1.32 0.06
N GLY A 152 12.81 0.33 0.32
CA GLY A 152 13.65 0.28 1.51
C GLY A 152 12.87 0.00 2.79
N LYS A 153 13.55 -0.10 3.94
CA LYS A 153 12.91 -0.43 5.21
C LYS A 153 12.96 0.76 6.15
N PHE A 154 11.83 1.02 6.81
CA PHE A 154 11.77 1.98 7.91
C PHE A 154 12.88 1.71 8.92
N SER A 155 13.74 2.70 9.14
CA SER A 155 14.77 2.70 10.16
C SER A 155 14.32 3.59 11.32
N TYR A 156 14.43 3.09 12.54
CA TYR A 156 14.10 3.84 13.76
C TYR A 156 15.13 4.94 14.07
N ASP A 157 16.28 4.92 13.40
CA ASP A 157 17.43 5.80 13.70
C ASP A 157 17.53 7.01 12.76
N GLY A 158 16.45 7.36 12.03
CA GLY A 158 16.41 8.43 11.04
C GLY A 158 15.29 9.46 11.24
N ALA A 159 15.39 10.57 10.52
CA ALA A 159 14.29 11.52 10.34
C ALA A 159 13.29 10.98 9.32
N GLU A 160 12.00 11.24 9.55
CA GLU A 160 10.92 10.95 8.60
C GLU A 160 10.29 12.28 8.17
N GLU A 161 10.26 12.51 6.87
CA GLU A 161 9.66 13.70 6.28
C GLU A 161 8.48 13.30 5.41
N LYS A 162 7.32 13.89 5.71
CA LYS A 162 6.09 13.75 4.91
C LYS A 162 5.88 15.04 4.14
N ILE A 163 6.06 14.97 2.83
CA ILE A 163 6.08 16.13 1.95
C ILE A 163 4.87 16.06 1.04
N PHE A 164 3.95 17.02 1.21
CA PHE A 164 2.81 17.19 0.32
C PHE A 164 3.19 18.15 -0.80
N LEU A 165 2.94 17.71 -2.04
CA LEU A 165 3.08 18.52 -3.24
C LEU A 165 1.77 19.27 -3.48
N GLU A 166 1.87 20.54 -3.89
CA GLU A 166 0.69 21.31 -4.31
C GLU A 166 0.11 20.75 -5.63
N ASP A 167 -1.17 21.00 -5.91
CA ASP A 167 -1.88 20.40 -7.06
C ASP A 167 -1.20 20.61 -8.43
N ASP A 168 -0.49 21.73 -8.60
CA ASP A 168 0.29 22.12 -9.79
C ASP A 168 1.82 22.00 -9.60
N GLU A 169 2.27 21.45 -8.47
CA GLU A 169 3.69 21.15 -8.22
C GLU A 169 4.07 19.81 -8.85
N LEU A 170 5.02 19.82 -9.79
CA LEU A 170 5.48 18.62 -10.49
C LEU A 170 6.96 18.38 -10.21
N ILE A 171 7.35 17.13 -10.00
CA ILE A 171 8.77 16.74 -9.99
C ILE A 171 9.34 16.93 -11.41
N THR A 172 10.45 17.64 -11.52
CA THR A 172 11.15 17.93 -12.78
C THR A 172 12.49 17.22 -12.89
N GLY A 173 13.03 16.73 -11.79
CA GLY A 173 14.27 15.97 -11.77
C GLY A 173 14.73 15.62 -10.36
N ALA A 174 15.87 14.93 -10.28
CA ALA A 174 16.54 14.63 -9.03
C ALA A 174 18.04 14.46 -9.24
N THR A 175 18.82 14.67 -8.19
CA THR A 175 20.26 14.41 -8.14
C THR A 175 20.56 13.62 -6.89
N TRP A 176 21.43 12.63 -6.97
CA TRP A 176 21.83 11.89 -5.78
C TRP A 176 23.27 11.41 -5.81
N LYS A 177 23.86 11.23 -4.64
CA LYS A 177 25.16 10.57 -4.48
C LYS A 177 25.01 9.16 -3.94
N LYS A 178 25.76 8.25 -4.55
CA LYS A 178 25.95 6.87 -4.09
C LYS A 178 27.32 6.68 -3.48
N GLY A 179 27.41 5.88 -2.45
CA GLY A 179 28.68 5.57 -1.77
C GLY A 179 28.67 4.17 -1.19
N LEU A 180 29.87 3.65 -0.94
CA LEU A 180 30.04 2.39 -0.22
C LEU A 180 29.95 2.65 1.28
N LEU A 181 29.19 1.82 1.99
CA LEU A 181 29.12 1.85 3.45
C LEU A 181 30.51 1.54 4.04
N ALA A 182 30.98 2.36 4.97
CA ALA A 182 32.30 2.23 5.57
C ALA A 182 32.49 0.91 6.32
N GLU A 183 31.45 0.46 7.04
CA GLU A 183 31.47 -0.78 7.83
C GLU A 183 31.29 -2.06 6.98
N ASP A 184 30.63 -1.96 5.83
CA ASP A 184 30.48 -3.07 4.88
C ASP A 184 30.53 -2.57 3.44
N THR A 185 31.72 -2.59 2.86
CA THR A 185 31.99 -2.05 1.53
C THR A 185 31.35 -2.83 0.38
N ARG A 186 30.62 -3.91 0.66
CA ARG A 186 29.77 -4.58 -0.32
C ARG A 186 28.46 -3.83 -0.53
N LYS A 187 28.05 -3.01 0.44
CA LYS A 187 26.81 -2.24 0.37
C LYS A 187 27.05 -0.90 -0.30
N LYS A 188 26.28 -0.63 -1.36
CA LYS A 188 26.28 0.66 -2.06
C LYS A 188 24.91 1.29 -1.86
N LEU A 189 24.88 2.52 -1.35
CA LEU A 189 23.66 3.18 -0.93
C LEU A 189 23.62 4.64 -1.35
N ILE A 190 22.43 5.23 -1.39
CA ILE A 190 22.20 6.65 -1.68
C ILE A 190 22.26 7.46 -0.37
N PHE A 191 23.06 8.54 -0.34
CA PHE A 191 23.31 9.30 0.90
C PHE A 191 23.20 10.83 0.79
N ASP A 192 22.80 11.35 -0.37
CA ASP A 192 22.60 12.78 -0.59
C ASP A 192 21.60 12.94 -1.75
N LEU A 193 20.32 12.70 -1.48
CA LEU A 193 19.24 12.76 -2.48
C LEU A 193 18.56 14.12 -2.46
N THR A 194 18.53 14.80 -3.60
CA THR A 194 17.81 16.05 -3.79
C THR A 194 16.78 15.87 -4.90
N ILE A 195 15.52 16.23 -4.64
CA ILE A 195 14.43 16.18 -5.62
C ILE A 195 14.06 17.62 -6.00
N THR A 196 13.99 17.91 -7.29
CA THR A 196 13.60 19.23 -7.81
C THR A 196 12.19 19.18 -8.35
N THR A 197 11.38 20.15 -7.96
CA THR A 197 10.03 20.37 -8.47
C THR A 197 9.94 21.67 -9.25
N THR A 198 8.80 21.91 -9.90
CA THR A 198 8.49 23.19 -10.55
C THR A 198 8.48 24.38 -9.60
N LYS A 199 8.37 24.15 -8.28
CA LYS A 199 8.22 25.21 -7.27
C LYS A 199 9.40 25.32 -6.31
N ARG A 200 10.05 24.22 -5.98
CA ARG A 200 11.09 24.17 -4.94
C ARG A 200 12.01 22.98 -5.10
N THR A 201 13.03 22.97 -4.27
CA THR A 201 13.94 21.84 -4.09
C THR A 201 13.64 21.19 -2.75
N LEU A 202 13.57 19.86 -2.73
CA LEU A 202 13.33 19.02 -1.57
C LEU A 202 14.63 18.27 -1.23
N GLY A 203 14.96 18.22 0.06
CA GLY A 203 16.23 17.67 0.54
C GLY A 203 17.34 18.74 0.69
N PRO A 204 18.62 18.33 0.76
CA PRO A 204 19.11 16.97 0.57
C PRO A 204 18.64 16.00 1.68
N PHE A 205 18.34 14.77 1.30
CA PHE A 205 18.02 13.66 2.18
C PHE A 205 19.24 12.74 2.30
N GLY A 206 19.63 12.45 3.54
CA GLY A 206 20.93 11.84 3.83
C GLY A 206 22.03 12.88 4.02
N THR A 207 22.94 12.61 4.96
CA THR A 207 24.09 13.49 5.23
C THR A 207 25.41 12.94 4.71
N GLY A 208 25.48 11.64 4.39
CA GLY A 208 26.74 10.91 4.29
C GLY A 208 27.55 11.06 5.58
N GLY A 209 28.86 11.20 5.44
CA GLY A 209 29.79 11.39 6.56
C GLY A 209 30.87 10.32 6.60
N ASP A 210 31.36 10.02 7.81
CA ASP A 210 32.35 8.97 8.07
C ASP A 210 31.79 7.57 7.81
N GLU A 211 30.47 7.45 7.72
CA GLU A 211 29.70 6.27 7.34
C GLU A 211 29.85 5.92 5.85
N ILE A 212 30.33 6.87 5.04
CA ILE A 212 30.59 6.66 3.61
C ILE A 212 32.08 6.58 3.35
N ARG A 213 32.51 5.54 2.63
CA ARG A 213 33.90 5.42 2.19
C ARG A 213 34.22 6.47 1.13
N GLY A 214 34.88 7.56 1.53
CA GLY A 214 35.08 8.78 0.73
C GLY A 214 35.78 8.63 -0.63
N GLY A 215 36.40 7.48 -0.95
CA GLY A 215 37.01 7.22 -2.26
C GLY A 215 36.07 6.62 -3.32
N ALA A 216 34.82 6.31 -2.97
CA ALA A 216 33.88 5.56 -3.84
C ALA A 216 32.54 6.28 -4.02
N VAL A 217 32.58 7.61 -4.09
CA VAL A 217 31.38 8.44 -4.27
C VAL A 217 31.10 8.64 -5.77
N GLU A 218 29.89 8.29 -6.19
CA GLU A 218 29.39 8.52 -7.53
C GLU A 218 28.18 9.45 -7.47
N GLU A 219 28.10 10.41 -8.38
CA GLU A 219 26.95 11.31 -8.51
C GLU A 219 26.12 10.90 -9.73
N GLU A 220 24.82 10.79 -9.53
CA GLU A 220 23.83 10.48 -10.56
C GLU A 220 22.75 11.56 -10.59
N SER A 221 22.12 11.70 -11.75
CA SER A 221 21.02 12.64 -11.92
C SER A 221 19.95 12.11 -12.84
N PHE A 222 18.75 12.62 -12.66
CA PHE A 222 17.59 12.37 -13.48
C PHE A 222 16.94 13.71 -13.84
N GLN A 223 16.55 13.85 -15.09
CA GLN A 223 15.76 14.98 -15.57
C GLN A 223 14.54 14.42 -16.29
N VAL A 224 13.37 14.98 -15.98
CA VAL A 224 12.12 14.54 -16.60
C VAL A 224 12.16 14.88 -18.09
N PRO A 225 11.93 13.90 -18.98
CA PRO A 225 11.91 14.18 -20.41
C PRO A 225 10.81 15.18 -20.78
N ASN A 226 11.05 15.96 -21.83
CA ASN A 226 10.06 16.90 -22.35
C ASN A 226 8.71 16.21 -22.62
N LYS A 227 7.61 16.86 -22.23
CA LYS A 227 6.23 16.34 -22.35
C LYS A 227 5.94 15.07 -21.54
N MET A 228 6.78 14.77 -20.56
CA MET A 228 6.54 13.71 -19.58
C MET A 228 6.37 14.32 -18.19
N LYS A 229 5.80 13.53 -17.28
CA LYS A 229 5.69 13.81 -15.84
C LYS A 229 6.12 12.60 -15.04
N VAL A 230 6.60 12.81 -13.82
CA VAL A 230 6.82 11.71 -12.86
C VAL A 230 5.49 11.27 -12.29
N CYS A 231 5.24 9.97 -12.33
CA CYS A 231 4.07 9.34 -11.73
C CYS A 231 4.44 8.24 -10.72
N GLY A 232 5.71 8.15 -10.31
CA GLY A 232 6.13 7.20 -9.30
C GLY A 232 7.65 7.10 -9.21
N MET A 233 8.14 6.44 -8.16
CA MET A 233 9.55 6.26 -7.86
C MET A 233 9.75 4.84 -7.33
N VAL A 234 10.85 4.18 -7.68
CA VAL A 234 11.13 2.79 -7.28
C VAL A 234 12.60 2.60 -6.90
N ASP A 235 12.90 1.73 -5.93
CA ASP A 235 14.23 1.16 -5.73
C ASP A 235 14.32 -0.25 -6.32
N LEU A 236 15.28 -0.50 -7.20
CA LEU A 236 15.49 -1.81 -7.84
C LEU A 236 16.42 -2.74 -7.05
N ALA A 237 17.12 -2.24 -6.04
CA ALA A 237 18.21 -2.94 -5.38
C ALA A 237 17.97 -3.23 -3.87
N SER A 238 16.82 -2.87 -3.31
CA SER A 238 16.55 -3.09 -1.87
C SER A 238 16.18 -4.53 -1.51
N GLU A 239 15.57 -5.30 -2.42
CA GLU A 239 14.99 -6.61 -2.10
C GLU A 239 15.42 -7.69 -3.10
N PHE A 240 16.01 -8.77 -2.61
CA PHE A 240 16.11 -10.04 -3.33
C PHE A 240 15.54 -11.15 -2.45
N ILE A 241 14.61 -11.93 -3.00
CA ILE A 241 14.07 -13.13 -2.37
C ILE A 241 15.03 -14.28 -2.65
N GLU A 242 15.73 -14.78 -1.64
CA GLU A 242 16.45 -16.05 -1.77
C GLU A 242 15.45 -17.22 -1.84
N HIS A 243 15.86 -18.32 -2.51
CA HIS A 243 15.05 -19.51 -2.88
C HIS A 243 14.28 -20.24 -1.75
N ARG A 244 14.19 -19.68 -0.54
CA ARG A 244 13.48 -20.22 0.63
C ARG A 244 12.48 -19.26 1.28
N GLY A 245 12.27 -18.06 0.72
CA GLY A 245 11.27 -17.10 1.22
C GLY A 245 11.76 -16.20 2.36
N ASP A 246 13.06 -16.23 2.67
CA ASP A 246 13.68 -15.25 3.55
C ASP A 246 14.13 -14.03 2.71
N VAL A 247 13.60 -12.85 3.04
CA VAL A 247 13.99 -11.58 2.41
C VAL A 247 15.30 -11.12 3.00
N VAL A 248 16.38 -11.16 2.21
CA VAL A 248 17.69 -10.62 2.60
C VAL A 248 17.89 -9.30 1.85
N MET A 249 17.81 -8.18 2.57
CA MET A 249 18.15 -6.88 1.98
C MET A 249 19.67 -6.77 1.88
N GLU A 250 20.22 -6.95 0.68
CA GLU A 250 21.67 -6.94 0.41
C GLU A 250 22.32 -5.64 0.92
N ASN A 251 21.61 -4.51 0.78
CA ASN A 251 22.06 -3.19 1.23
C ASN A 251 21.55 -2.81 2.63
N GLY A 252 20.96 -3.72 3.40
CA GLY A 252 20.30 -3.38 4.66
C GLY A 252 19.05 -2.53 4.44
N PRO A 253 18.67 -1.63 5.37
CA PRO A 253 17.45 -0.85 5.22
C PRO A 253 17.55 0.28 4.18
N TYR A 254 18.69 0.43 3.49
CA TYR A 254 19.00 1.62 2.69
C TYR A 254 18.60 1.47 1.23
N ILE A 255 18.23 2.60 0.62
CA ILE A 255 17.99 2.69 -0.81
C ILE A 255 19.32 2.65 -1.57
N ALA A 256 19.39 1.84 -2.63
CA ALA A 256 20.60 1.60 -3.41
C ALA A 256 20.49 1.98 -4.89
N GLU A 257 19.32 1.86 -5.51
CA GLU A 257 19.12 2.19 -6.93
C GLU A 257 17.78 2.87 -7.21
N LEU A 258 17.78 4.20 -7.28
CA LEU A 258 16.57 4.96 -7.57
C LEU A 258 16.23 5.02 -9.07
N ARG A 259 14.96 4.74 -9.41
CA ARG A 259 14.37 4.96 -10.73
C ARG A 259 13.07 5.77 -10.63
N PHE A 260 12.76 6.47 -11.71
CA PHE A 260 11.57 7.32 -11.83
C PHE A 260 10.63 6.74 -12.88
N LEU A 261 9.38 6.55 -12.50
CA LEU A 261 8.30 6.20 -13.41
C LEU A 261 7.80 7.47 -14.07
N VAL A 262 7.79 7.49 -15.41
CA VAL A 262 7.33 8.64 -16.19
C VAL A 262 6.19 8.28 -17.13
N ALA A 263 5.24 9.20 -17.25
CA ALA A 263 4.10 9.11 -18.16
C ALA A 263 3.98 10.40 -18.98
N PRO A 264 3.27 10.39 -20.13
CA PRO A 264 2.97 11.61 -20.86
C PRO A 264 2.32 12.67 -19.96
N ALA A 265 2.82 13.90 -20.02
CA ALA A 265 2.14 15.06 -19.46
C ALA A 265 1.03 15.44 -20.44
N ASN A 266 -0.23 15.26 -20.03
CA ASN A 266 -1.41 15.64 -20.82
C ASN A 266 -1.42 17.13 -21.16
#